data_AF-A0A7Y3YK86-F1
#
_entry.id   AF-A0A7Y3YK86-F1
#
_cell.length_a   1.000
_cell.length_b   1.000
_cell.length_c   1.000
_cell.angle_alpha   90.00
_cell.angle_beta   90.00
_cell.angle_gamma   90.00
#
_symmetry.space_group_name_H-M   'P 1'
#
loop_
_entity.id
_entity.type
_entity.pdbx_description
1 polymer ?
#
loop_
_entity_poly.entity_id
_entity_poly.type
_entity_poly.pdbx_seq_one_letter_code
_entity_poly.pdbx_strand_id
1 'polypeptide(L)'
;MYRYVSSPQASKYIVPPPQHRELSNVDVPECELEMREILNNWFADGLAPIVENDASYISDSEQARFEKLSSTVGMLLRNKDYYFAAKRILSLWEQDRFETTYVNYLILRSERSTLYR
;
A
#
# COMPACT_ATOMS: atom_id res chain seq x y z
N MET A 1 -13.38 -16.18 10.72
CA MET A 1 -12.26 -15.61 11.49
C MET A 1 -11.00 -15.82 10.67
N TYR A 2 -10.19 -14.79 10.43
CA TYR A 2 -8.98 -14.90 9.61
C TYR A 2 -7.81 -15.47 10.43
N ARG A 3 -6.83 -16.09 9.78
CA ARG A 3 -5.68 -16.70 10.47
C ARG A 3 -4.75 -15.67 11.11
N TYR A 4 -4.49 -14.56 10.42
CA TYR A 4 -3.47 -13.59 10.83
C TYR A 4 -4.05 -12.27 11.36
N VAL A 5 -5.36 -12.06 11.24
CA VAL A 5 -6.00 -10.79 11.58
C VAL A 5 -7.33 -11.03 12.30
N SER A 6 -7.61 -10.30 13.36
CA SER A 6 -8.85 -10.47 14.15
C SER A 6 -10.10 -9.93 13.44
N SER A 7 -9.95 -8.87 12.62
CA SER A 7 -11.03 -8.28 11.82
C SER A 7 -10.46 -7.44 10.66
N PRO A 8 -11.24 -7.09 9.63
CA PRO A 8 -10.76 -6.25 8.52
C PRO A 8 -10.13 -4.92 8.97
N GLN A 9 -10.63 -4.36 10.06
CA GLN A 9 -10.23 -3.05 10.59
C GLN A 9 -9.22 -3.15 11.76
N ALA A 10 -8.66 -4.33 12.02
CA ALA A 10 -7.57 -4.46 12.99
C ALA A 10 -6.32 -3.75 12.46
N SER A 11 -5.70 -2.88 13.26
CA SER A 11 -4.52 -2.12 12.84
C SER A 11 -3.22 -2.92 12.81
N LYS A 12 -3.23 -4.14 13.36
CA LYS A 12 -2.06 -5.01 13.48
C LYS A 12 -2.45 -6.45 13.17
N TYR A 13 -1.46 -7.24 12.72
CA TYR A 13 -1.59 -8.69 12.69
C TYR A 13 -1.62 -9.26 14.10
N ILE A 14 -2.30 -10.39 14.28
CA ILE A 14 -2.16 -11.26 15.46
C ILE A 14 -0.74 -11.85 15.48
N VAL A 15 -0.31 -12.34 14.32
CA VAL A 15 1.04 -12.78 14.03
C VAL A 15 1.34 -12.45 12.56
N PRO A 16 2.55 -11.96 12.22
CA PRO A 16 2.90 -11.65 10.84
C PRO A 16 2.68 -12.86 9.91
N PRO A 17 2.02 -12.69 8.75
CA PRO A 17 1.92 -13.76 7.77
C PRO A 17 3.30 -14.10 7.20
N PRO A 18 3.54 -15.37 6.81
CA PRO A 18 4.78 -15.78 6.17
C PRO A 18 4.99 -15.05 4.84
N GLN A 19 6.22 -14.57 4.58
CA GLN A 19 6.54 -13.73 3.42
C GLN A 19 6.51 -14.48 2.07
N HIS A 20 6.84 -15.78 2.07
CA HIS A 20 6.98 -16.58 0.84
C HIS A 20 5.79 -17.50 0.55
N ARG A 21 4.63 -17.21 1.14
CA ARG A 21 3.42 -18.01 0.97
C ARG A 21 2.30 -17.15 0.39
N GLU A 22 1.63 -17.66 -0.61
CA GLU A 22 0.39 -17.05 -1.10
C GLU A 22 -0.69 -17.08 -0.01
N LEU A 23 -1.23 -15.90 0.28
CA LEU A 23 -2.33 -15.72 1.22
C LEU A 23 -3.66 -15.87 0.48
N SER A 24 -4.66 -16.35 1.19
CA SER A 24 -6.03 -16.50 0.70
C SER A 24 -7.03 -15.75 1.59
N ASN A 25 -8.30 -15.72 1.18
CA ASN A 25 -9.38 -15.05 1.92
C ASN A 25 -9.71 -15.67 3.29
N VAL A 26 -9.15 -16.85 3.61
CA VAL A 26 -9.21 -17.41 4.98
C VAL A 26 -8.04 -16.93 5.85
N ASP A 27 -6.96 -16.46 5.24
CA ASP A 27 -5.74 -16.02 5.93
C ASP A 27 -5.86 -14.56 6.39
N VAL A 28 -6.33 -13.70 5.49
CA VAL A 28 -6.51 -12.25 5.67
C VAL A 28 -7.78 -11.79 4.92
N PRO A 29 -8.33 -10.60 5.23
CA PRO A 29 -9.44 -10.02 4.48
C PRO A 29 -9.12 -9.87 2.98
N GLU A 30 -10.14 -9.99 2.12
CA GLU A 30 -10.01 -9.83 0.66
C GLU A 30 -9.40 -8.48 0.26
N CYS A 31 -9.81 -7.39 0.92
CA CYS A 31 -9.24 -6.07 0.69
C CYS A 31 -7.72 -6.01 0.93
N GLU A 32 -7.15 -6.89 1.77
CA GLU A 32 -5.70 -6.96 1.97
C GLU A 32 -5.01 -7.67 0.82
N LEU A 33 -5.62 -8.71 0.24
CA LEU A 33 -5.10 -9.39 -0.94
C LEU A 33 -5.04 -8.41 -2.12
N GLU A 34 -6.13 -7.69 -2.35
CA GLU A 34 -6.20 -6.65 -3.38
C GLU A 34 -5.21 -5.52 -3.11
N MET A 35 -5.13 -5.03 -1.87
CA MET A 35 -4.20 -3.94 -1.53
C MET A 35 -2.75 -4.35 -1.72
N ARG A 36 -2.38 -5.61 -1.49
CA ARG A 36 -1.02 -6.13 -1.78
C ARG A 36 -0.73 -6.06 -3.28
N GLU A 37 -1.65 -6.54 -4.11
CA GLU A 37 -1.51 -6.48 -5.56
C GLU A 37 -1.39 -5.03 -6.04
N ILE A 38 -2.23 -4.14 -5.53
CA ILE A 38 -2.24 -2.72 -5.89
C ILE A 38 -0.94 -2.03 -5.49
N LEU A 39 -0.41 -2.29 -4.30
CA LEU A 39 0.86 -1.71 -3.85
C LEU A 39 2.05 -2.29 -4.63
N ASN A 40 2.02 -3.58 -4.98
CA ASN A 40 3.04 -4.19 -5.82
C ASN A 40 3.06 -3.56 -7.21
N ASN A 41 1.89 -3.39 -7.84
CA ASN A 41 1.78 -2.75 -9.17
C ASN A 41 2.14 -1.26 -9.10
N TRP A 42 1.73 -0.55 -8.04
CA TRP A 42 2.13 0.84 -7.81
C TRP A 42 3.66 0.97 -7.71
N PHE A 43 4.32 0.05 -7.00
CA PHE A 43 5.77 0.04 -6.92
C PHE A 43 6.40 -0.27 -8.28
N ALA A 44 6.06 -1.41 -8.89
CA ALA A 44 6.69 -1.89 -10.11
C ALA A 44 6.50 -0.96 -11.32
N ASP A 45 5.29 -0.44 -11.51
CA ASP A 45 4.95 0.37 -12.69
C ASP A 45 5.04 1.87 -12.42
N GLY A 46 4.88 2.28 -11.16
CA GLY A 46 4.87 3.69 -10.77
C GLY A 46 6.21 4.16 -10.24
N LEU A 47 6.63 3.61 -9.10
CA LEU A 47 7.75 4.13 -8.34
C LEU A 47 9.12 3.65 -8.82
N ALA A 48 9.29 2.35 -9.04
CA ALA A 48 10.56 1.76 -9.46
C ALA A 48 11.13 2.43 -10.72
N PRO A 49 10.33 2.72 -11.77
CA PRO A 49 10.83 3.44 -12.96
C PRO A 49 11.29 4.87 -12.69
N ILE A 50 10.93 5.46 -11.54
CA ILE A 50 11.35 6.80 -11.13
C ILE A 50 12.62 6.74 -10.28
N VAL A 51 12.72 5.78 -9.36
CA VAL A 51 13.80 5.73 -8.37
C VAL A 51 15.00 4.87 -8.80
N GLU A 52 14.79 3.91 -9.70
CA GLU A 52 15.83 3.02 -10.23
C GLU A 52 16.36 3.49 -11.59
N ASN A 53 15.78 4.55 -12.16
CA ASN A 53 16.22 5.10 -13.43
C ASN A 53 17.47 5.95 -13.24
N ASP A 54 18.60 5.46 -13.76
CA ASP A 54 19.88 6.17 -13.78
C ASP A 54 19.91 7.37 -14.74
N ALA A 55 18.86 7.57 -15.55
CA ALA A 55 18.74 8.74 -16.40
C ALA A 55 18.59 10.01 -15.55
N SER A 56 19.24 11.09 -15.98
CA SER A 56 19.17 12.39 -15.31
C SER A 56 17.79 13.07 -15.38
N TYR A 57 16.79 12.42 -15.98
CA TYR A 57 15.48 12.99 -16.24
C TYR A 57 14.39 11.91 -16.24
N ILE A 58 13.31 12.19 -15.51
CA ILE A 58 12.07 11.40 -15.49
C ILE A 58 11.18 11.93 -16.61
N SER A 59 10.70 11.06 -17.51
CA SER A 59 9.81 11.49 -18.58
C SER A 59 8.44 11.94 -18.04
N ASP A 60 7.81 12.88 -18.74
CA ASP A 60 6.43 13.31 -18.42
C ASP A 60 5.44 12.13 -18.33
N SER A 61 5.67 11.09 -19.14
CA SER A 61 4.84 9.89 -19.15
C SER A 61 4.99 9.03 -17.89
N GLU A 62 6.21 8.91 -17.35
CA GLU A 62 6.49 8.18 -16.12
C GLU A 62 5.94 8.94 -14.92
N GLN A 63 6.17 10.26 -14.89
CA GLN A 63 5.62 11.14 -13.87
C GLN A 63 4.07 11.05 -13.84
N ALA A 64 3.41 11.19 -14.99
CA ALA A 64 1.95 11.11 -15.06
C ALA A 64 1.42 9.73 -14.64
N ARG A 65 2.13 8.65 -14.99
CA ARG A 65 1.77 7.28 -14.57
C ARG A 65 1.88 7.12 -13.06
N PHE A 66 2.99 7.55 -12.46
CA PHE A 66 3.19 7.50 -11.02
C PHE A 66 2.15 8.31 -10.25
N GLU A 67 1.85 9.53 -10.70
CA GLU A 67 0.82 10.38 -10.09
C GLU A 67 -0.56 9.71 -10.15
N LYS A 68 -0.92 9.12 -11.30
CA LYS A 68 -2.17 8.39 -11.47
C LYS A 68 -2.27 7.20 -10.52
N LEU A 69 -1.23 6.36 -10.46
CA LEU A 69 -1.22 5.19 -9.57
C LEU A 69 -1.26 5.60 -8.11
N SER A 70 -0.49 6.62 -7.72
CA SER A 70 -0.49 7.17 -6.35
C SER A 70 -1.85 7.76 -5.97
N SER A 71 -2.54 8.40 -6.92
CA SER A 71 -3.90 8.91 -6.74
C SER A 71 -4.91 7.76 -6.52
N THR A 72 -4.81 6.68 -7.29
CA THR A 72 -5.63 5.47 -7.10
C THR A 72 -5.43 4.88 -5.71
N VAL A 73 -4.17 4.71 -5.27
CA VAL A 73 -3.86 4.25 -3.90
C VAL A 73 -4.48 5.19 -2.87
N GLY A 74 -4.27 6.50 -3.02
CA GLY A 74 -4.84 7.51 -2.12
C GLY A 74 -6.37 7.52 -2.06
N MET A 75 -7.05 7.18 -3.16
CA MET A 75 -8.51 7.02 -3.21
C MET A 75 -8.97 5.79 -2.42
N LEU A 76 -8.30 4.65 -2.59
CA LEU A 76 -8.63 3.40 -1.89
C LEU A 76 -8.44 3.53 -0.38
N LEU A 77 -7.39 4.24 0.05
CA LEU A 77 -7.11 4.52 1.46
C LEU A 77 -8.22 5.33 2.17
N ARG A 78 -9.20 5.89 1.44
CA ARG A 78 -10.39 6.50 2.05
C ARG A 78 -11.39 5.46 2.56
N ASN A 79 -11.33 4.23 2.05
CA ASN A 79 -12.07 3.10 2.58
C ASN A 79 -11.30 2.51 3.78
N LYS A 80 -11.98 2.36 4.91
CA LYS A 80 -11.37 1.91 6.17
C LYS A 80 -10.70 0.55 6.06
N ASP A 81 -11.27 -0.39 5.31
CA ASP A 81 -10.76 -1.74 5.23
C ASP A 81 -9.43 -1.77 4.45
N TYR A 82 -9.33 -1.01 3.35
CA TYR A 82 -8.07 -0.81 2.62
C TYR A 82 -7.04 0.00 3.41
N TYR A 83 -7.48 1.02 4.15
CA TYR A 83 -6.62 1.79 5.05
C TYR A 83 -5.95 0.89 6.09
N PHE A 84 -6.72 0.06 6.79
CA PHE A 84 -6.18 -0.86 7.79
C PHE A 84 -5.34 -1.97 7.16
N ALA A 85 -5.74 -2.47 5.98
CA ALA A 85 -4.92 -3.40 5.20
C ALA A 85 -3.55 -2.79 4.85
N ALA A 86 -3.51 -1.57 4.31
CA ALA A 86 -2.28 -0.89 3.95
C ALA A 86 -1.35 -0.69 5.17
N LYS A 87 -1.89 -0.29 6.32
CA LYS A 87 -1.10 -0.15 7.56
C LYS A 87 -0.47 -1.47 8.01
N ARG A 88 -1.22 -2.56 7.93
CA ARG A 88 -0.71 -3.89 8.25
C ARG A 88 0.38 -4.31 7.26
N ILE A 89 0.13 -4.22 5.96
CA ILE A 89 1.11 -4.56 4.91
C ILE A 89 2.41 -3.77 5.13
N LEU A 90 2.30 -2.45 5.31
CA LEU A 90 3.44 -1.55 5.48
C LEU A 90 4.25 -1.84 6.75
N SER A 91 3.64 -2.39 7.80
CA SER A 91 4.35 -2.82 9.01
C SER A 91 5.31 -4.00 8.78
N LEU A 92 5.19 -4.70 7.64
CA LEU A 92 6.07 -5.79 7.24
C LEU A 92 7.19 -5.34 6.31
N TRP A 93 7.11 -4.13 5.76
CA TRP A 93 8.12 -3.61 4.83
C TRP A 93 9.36 -3.15 5.59
N GLU A 94 10.51 -3.15 4.90
CA GLU A 94 11.73 -2.57 5.44
C GLU A 94 11.50 -1.07 5.70
N GLN A 95 11.81 -0.63 6.92
CA GLN A 95 11.65 0.76 7.31
C GLN A 95 12.79 1.60 6.69
N ASP A 96 12.60 2.92 6.63
CA ASP A 96 13.56 3.89 6.06
C ASP A 96 13.84 3.76 4.56
N ARG A 97 13.11 2.88 3.85
CA ARG A 97 13.05 2.85 2.40
C ARG A 97 12.14 3.95 1.84
N PHE A 98 12.42 4.38 0.59
CA PHE A 98 11.66 5.45 -0.05
C PHE A 98 10.20 5.05 -0.29
N GLU A 99 9.98 3.83 -0.78
CA GLU A 99 8.67 3.23 -1.00
C GLU A 99 7.85 3.17 0.28
N THR A 100 8.44 2.71 1.38
CA THR A 100 7.79 2.64 2.70
C THR A 100 7.39 4.03 3.18
N THR A 101 8.30 5.00 3.03
CA THR A 101 8.08 6.40 3.39
C THR A 101 6.94 7.01 2.58
N TYR A 102 6.90 6.75 1.27
CA TYR A 102 5.90 7.34 0.39
C TYR A 102 4.51 6.75 0.63
N VAL A 103 4.39 5.44 0.84
CA VAL A 103 3.10 4.82 1.20
C VAL A 103 2.61 5.35 2.56
N ASN A 104 3.51 5.52 3.54
CA ASN A 104 3.17 6.18 4.81
C ASN A 104 2.64 7.60 4.59
N TYR A 105 3.27 8.39 3.71
CA TYR A 105 2.78 9.71 3.33
C TYR A 105 1.35 9.64 2.73
N LEU A 106 1.06 8.69 1.84
CA LEU A 106 -0.28 8.52 1.26
C LEU A 106 -1.32 8.17 2.34
N ILE A 107 -0.96 7.32 3.30
CA ILE A 107 -1.81 6.98 4.45
C ILE A 107 -2.11 8.24 5.27
N LEU A 108 -1.10 8.99 5.70
CA LEU A 108 -1.28 10.23 6.48
C LEU A 108 -2.09 11.28 5.71
N ARG A 109 -1.88 11.41 4.39
CA ARG A 109 -2.65 12.30 3.53
C ARG A 109 -4.13 11.91 3.46
N SER A 110 -4.42 10.61 3.43
CA SER A 110 -5.79 10.10 3.40
C SER A 110 -6.56 10.43 4.67
N GLU A 111 -5.90 10.34 5.85
CA GLU A 111 -6.47 10.71 7.15
C GLU A 111 -6.88 12.18 7.19
N ARG A 112 -6.01 13.08 6.72
CA ARG A 112 -6.31 14.53 6.65
C ARG A 112 -7.50 14.83 5.76
N SER A 113 -7.70 14.06 4.69
CA SER A 113 -8.84 14.25 3.77
C SER A 113 -10.18 13.84 4.39
N THR A 114 -10.18 13.00 5.42
CA THR A 114 -11.41 12.59 6.13
C THR A 114 -11.85 13.58 7.22
N LEU A 115 -10.94 14.42 7.72
CA LEU A 115 -11.23 15.42 8.76
C LEU A 115 -12.03 16.65 8.26
N TYR A 116 -12.15 16.83 6.94
CA TYR A 116 -12.86 17.96 6.33
C TYR A 116 -14.20 17.56 5.68
N ARG A 117 -14.76 16.40 6.04
CA ARG A 117 -16.11 15.95 5.64
C ARG A 117 -16.94 15.69 6.89
#